data_AF-A0AAU7CIK7-F1
#
_entry.id   AF-A0AAU7CIK7-F1
#
_cell.length_a   1.000
_cell.length_b   1.000
_cell.length_c   1.000
_cell.angle_alpha   90.00
_cell.angle_beta   90.00
_cell.angle_gamma   90.00
#
_symmetry.space_group_name_H-M   'P 1'
#
loop_
_entity.id
_entity.type
_entity.pdbx_description
1 polymer ?
#
loop_
_entity_poly.entity_id
_entity_poly.type
_entity_poly.pdbx_seq_one_letter_code
_entity_poly.pdbx_strand_id
1 'polypeptide(L)'
;MRVGTTLKLAAVVLGVGLLAGNAAQAQGITSTTFRVKDMTGGKLAHQKILVFLTPKTNAEDFVFAAWQQLSPGENSTHTFVLNQAVSGQVTTVDSSQETAVVPIAPGYMSTITDADNLGIVLSKSSLAYAESESLKVTPSQSGIINNTATPPLATKVRWFVNDSLTAESRTFLPAGGALSTFELDTKLYWTVGSTVKAPAYTYQQIDPLLTYDLPPNTPSVDVLVTFDDASQTFKFGFTPSSAP
;
A
#
# COMPACT_ATOMS: atom_id res chain seq x y z
N MET A 1 -41.36 44.42 -52.82
CA MET A 1 -39.89 44.29 -52.89
C MET A 1 -39.35 44.21 -51.46
N ARG A 2 -38.60 43.14 -51.15
CA ARG A 2 -37.98 42.69 -49.86
C ARG A 2 -38.33 41.20 -49.69
N VAL A 3 -37.62 40.30 -50.37
CA VAL A 3 -36.35 39.67 -49.99
C VAL A 3 -36.47 39.01 -48.61
N GLY A 4 -36.59 37.68 -48.63
CA GLY A 4 -36.57 36.84 -47.43
C GLY A 4 -35.16 36.54 -46.96
N THR A 5 -35.05 36.09 -45.71
CA THR A 5 -33.90 35.31 -45.26
C THR A 5 -34.31 34.35 -44.16
N THR A 6 -34.19 33.07 -44.50
CA THR A 6 -34.34 31.91 -43.64
C THR A 6 -33.23 31.90 -42.59
N LEU A 7 -33.56 31.86 -41.29
CA LEU A 7 -32.59 31.57 -40.24
C LEU A 7 -32.15 30.11 -40.37
N LYS A 8 -30.87 29.88 -40.72
CA LYS A 8 -30.22 28.57 -40.56
C LYS A 8 -29.71 28.44 -39.13
N LEU A 9 -30.15 27.38 -38.46
CA LEU A 9 -29.63 26.89 -37.18
C LEU A 9 -28.17 26.46 -37.40
N ALA A 10 -27.22 27.11 -36.72
CA ALA A 10 -25.86 26.64 -36.60
C ALA A 10 -25.70 26.01 -35.21
N ALA A 11 -25.64 24.68 -35.17
CA ALA A 11 -25.23 23.95 -33.98
C ALA A 11 -23.75 24.23 -33.73
N VAL A 12 -23.43 24.94 -32.65
CA VAL A 12 -22.06 25.06 -32.17
C VAL A 12 -21.70 23.74 -31.48
N VAL A 13 -21.03 22.86 -32.21
CA VAL A 13 -20.31 21.73 -31.64
C VAL A 13 -19.07 22.30 -30.95
N LEU A 14 -19.16 22.54 -29.64
CA LEU A 14 -17.98 22.73 -28.80
C LEU A 14 -17.23 21.40 -28.77
N GLY A 15 -16.22 21.29 -29.64
CA GLY A 15 -15.24 20.22 -29.59
C GLY A 15 -14.51 20.30 -28.26
N VAL A 16 -14.90 19.43 -27.33
CA VAL A 16 -14.09 19.11 -26.15
C VAL A 16 -12.85 18.42 -26.69
N GLY A 17 -11.79 19.19 -26.90
CA GLY A 17 -10.45 18.65 -27.09
C GLY A 17 -10.09 17.87 -25.84
N LEU A 18 -10.21 16.55 -25.91
CA LEU A 18 -9.63 15.63 -24.95
C LEU A 18 -8.11 15.83 -25.03
N LEU A 19 -7.57 16.70 -24.17
CA LEU A 19 -6.14 16.70 -23.88
C LEU A 19 -5.89 15.42 -23.09
N ALA A 20 -5.60 14.33 -23.83
CA ALA A 20 -4.97 13.15 -23.28
C ALA A 20 -3.60 13.58 -22.75
N GLY A 21 -3.58 14.05 -21.51
CA GLY A 21 -2.36 14.21 -20.74
C GLY A 21 -1.71 12.84 -20.66
N ASN A 22 -0.45 12.76 -21.10
CA ASN A 22 0.40 11.59 -20.98
C ASN A 22 0.33 11.03 -19.55
N ALA A 23 -0.53 10.03 -19.35
CA ALA A 23 -0.41 9.13 -18.22
C ALA A 23 0.93 8.45 -18.39
N ALA A 24 1.86 8.73 -17.48
CA ALA A 24 3.11 8.01 -17.39
C ALA A 24 2.80 6.51 -17.29
N GLN A 25 3.05 5.79 -18.39
CA GLN A 25 3.04 4.34 -18.39
C GLN A 25 4.17 3.85 -17.48
N ALA A 26 3.80 3.23 -16.36
CA ALA A 26 4.11 1.82 -16.06
C ALA A 26 3.85 1.54 -14.56
N GLN A 27 2.74 0.88 -14.23
CA GLN A 27 2.67 0.03 -13.03
C GLN A 27 1.97 -1.29 -13.38
N GLY A 28 2.71 -2.13 -14.10
CA GLY A 28 2.29 -3.47 -14.52
C GLY A 28 2.37 -4.48 -13.39
N ILE A 29 1.48 -4.37 -12.40
CA ILE A 29 1.09 -5.48 -11.51
C ILE A 29 -0.43 -5.41 -11.35
N THR A 30 -1.20 -6.14 -12.15
CA THR A 30 -2.64 -6.25 -11.90
C THR A 30 -2.92 -7.16 -10.70
N SER A 31 -2.10 -8.19 -10.51
CA SER A 31 -2.12 -9.11 -9.36
C SER A 31 -0.99 -10.14 -9.52
N THR A 32 -0.34 -10.56 -8.43
CA THR A 32 0.63 -11.66 -8.42
C THR A 32 0.26 -12.68 -7.36
N THR A 33 0.13 -13.94 -7.75
CA THR A 33 -0.14 -15.06 -6.84
C THR A 33 1.18 -15.67 -6.35
N PHE A 34 1.39 -15.73 -5.04
CA PHE A 34 2.52 -16.44 -4.44
C PHE A 34 2.06 -17.80 -3.92
N ARG A 35 2.76 -18.87 -4.32
CA ARG A 35 2.51 -20.24 -3.85
C ARG A 35 3.71 -20.71 -3.02
N VAL A 36 3.53 -20.72 -1.71
CA VAL A 36 4.60 -21.00 -0.75
C VAL A 36 4.54 -22.44 -0.30
N LYS A 37 5.53 -23.24 -0.70
CA LYS A 37 5.65 -24.66 -0.37
C LYS A 37 6.67 -24.87 0.74
N ASP A 38 6.23 -25.51 1.83
CA ASP A 38 7.10 -25.94 2.92
C ASP A 38 7.77 -27.28 2.56
N MET A 39 9.09 -27.29 2.44
CA MET A 39 9.93 -28.48 2.29
C MET A 39 11.01 -28.52 3.38
N THR A 40 10.68 -28.05 4.59
CA THR A 40 11.61 -27.93 5.71
C THR A 40 11.73 -29.20 6.55
N GLY A 41 10.95 -30.25 6.27
CA GLY A 41 10.94 -31.48 7.08
C GLY A 41 10.46 -31.26 8.51
N GLY A 42 9.40 -30.46 8.68
CA GLY A 42 8.78 -30.17 9.97
C GLY A 42 9.48 -29.09 10.81
N LYS A 43 10.58 -28.49 10.33
CA LYS A 43 11.33 -27.46 11.07
C LYS A 43 10.58 -26.13 11.23
N LEU A 44 9.53 -25.91 10.43
CA LEU A 44 8.59 -24.79 10.60
C LEU A 44 7.53 -25.01 11.70
N ALA A 45 7.46 -26.18 12.34
CA ALA A 45 6.56 -26.39 13.47
C ALA A 45 6.85 -25.33 14.54
N HIS A 46 5.87 -24.48 14.85
CA HIS A 46 5.95 -23.33 15.78
C HIS A 46 6.59 -22.03 15.25
N GLN A 47 6.95 -21.97 13.97
CA GLN A 47 7.42 -20.75 13.33
C GLN A 47 6.44 -20.30 12.23
N LYS A 48 6.55 -19.04 11.83
CA LYS A 48 5.78 -18.44 10.75
C LYS A 48 6.73 -17.90 9.71
N ILE A 49 6.36 -18.02 8.45
CA ILE A 49 7.00 -17.24 7.39
C ILE A 49 6.38 -15.85 7.45
N LEU A 50 7.21 -14.84 7.63
CA LEU A 50 6.80 -13.44 7.68
C LEU A 50 7.22 -12.78 6.36
N VAL A 51 6.26 -12.12 5.72
CA VAL A 51 6.49 -11.36 4.50
C VAL A 51 6.22 -9.90 4.81
N PHE A 52 7.19 -9.04 4.51
CA PHE A 52 7.08 -7.60 4.68
C PHE A 52 7.12 -6.91 3.32
N LEU A 53 6.38 -5.81 3.22
CA LEU A 53 6.45 -4.85 2.13
C LEU A 53 6.98 -3.54 2.72
N THR A 54 7.85 -2.87 1.99
CA THR A 54 8.34 -1.54 2.36
C THR A 54 7.83 -0.51 1.36
N PRO A 55 7.62 0.74 1.77
CA PRO A 55 7.47 1.83 0.84
C PRO A 55 8.79 2.05 0.11
N LYS A 56 8.71 2.51 -1.13
CA LYS A 56 9.88 2.73 -1.99
C LYS A 56 10.79 3.86 -1.50
N THR A 57 10.21 4.85 -0.83
CA THR A 57 10.92 6.01 -0.29
C THR A 57 10.57 6.20 1.18
N ASN A 58 11.48 6.84 1.92
CA ASN A 58 11.30 7.23 3.32
C ASN A 58 11.00 6.06 4.26
N ALA A 59 11.65 4.91 4.08
CA ALA A 59 11.42 3.73 4.91
C ALA A 59 11.67 4.01 6.41
N GLU A 60 12.56 4.94 6.72
CA GLU A 60 12.87 5.45 8.05
C GLU A 60 11.66 6.11 8.74
N ASP A 61 10.72 6.67 7.98
CA ASP A 61 9.52 7.31 8.50
C ASP A 61 8.45 6.30 8.93
N PHE A 62 8.71 5.00 8.75
CA PHE A 62 7.75 3.94 9.03
C PHE A 62 8.26 2.93 10.06
N VAL A 63 7.28 2.29 10.69
CA VAL A 63 7.39 1.01 11.38
C VAL A 63 6.62 0.00 10.55
N PHE A 64 7.27 -1.10 10.18
CA PHE A 64 6.67 -2.13 9.34
C PHE A 64 5.96 -3.19 10.16
N ALA A 65 4.86 -3.69 9.64
CA ALA A 65 4.20 -4.90 10.12
C ALA A 65 4.42 -6.02 9.10
N ALA A 66 4.37 -7.27 9.58
CA ALA A 66 4.36 -8.41 8.67
C ALA A 66 3.06 -8.39 7.85
N TRP A 67 3.17 -7.98 6.58
CA TRP A 67 2.08 -7.91 5.63
C TRP A 67 1.40 -9.27 5.46
N GLN A 68 2.18 -10.35 5.42
CA GLN A 68 1.66 -11.72 5.48
C GLN A 68 2.36 -12.53 6.58
N GLN A 69 1.58 -13.41 7.20
CA GLN A 69 2.06 -14.37 8.20
C GLN A 69 1.58 -15.76 7.82
N LEU A 70 2.48 -16.57 7.25
CA LEU A 70 2.12 -17.85 6.66
C LEU A 70 2.46 -18.99 7.61
N SER A 71 1.56 -19.97 7.61
CA SER A 71 1.68 -21.20 8.40
C SER A 71 1.44 -22.42 7.50
N PRO A 72 2.26 -22.63 6.46
CA PRO A 72 2.14 -23.85 5.67
C PRO A 72 2.33 -25.06 6.60
N GLY A 73 1.50 -26.08 6.40
CA GLY A 73 1.76 -27.39 6.98
C GLY A 73 2.94 -28.04 6.26
N GLU A 74 3.53 -29.05 6.88
CA GLU A 74 4.63 -29.79 6.28
C GLU A 74 4.24 -30.34 4.90
N ASN A 75 5.08 -30.12 3.89
CA ASN A 75 4.83 -30.48 2.49
C ASN A 75 3.57 -29.84 1.87
N SER A 76 2.96 -28.87 2.54
CA SER A 76 1.77 -28.17 2.04
C SER A 76 2.15 -26.91 1.26
N THR A 77 1.21 -26.43 0.45
CA THR A 77 1.33 -25.15 -0.25
C THR A 77 0.33 -24.16 0.34
N HIS A 78 0.81 -22.98 0.72
CA HIS A 78 -0.02 -21.84 1.12
C HIS A 78 -0.03 -20.82 -0.02
N THR A 79 -1.17 -20.22 -0.31
CA THR A 79 -1.28 -19.24 -1.40
C THR A 79 -1.74 -17.89 -0.87
N PHE A 80 -1.11 -16.82 -1.33
CA PHE A 80 -1.60 -15.46 -1.12
C PHE A 80 -1.42 -14.63 -2.40
N VAL A 81 -2.08 -13.47 -2.45
CA VAL A 81 -2.05 -12.58 -3.62
C VAL A 81 -1.51 -11.23 -3.19
N LEU A 82 -0.60 -10.67 -3.98
CA LEU A 82 -0.21 -9.25 -3.95
C LEU A 82 -0.95 -8.52 -5.08
N ASN A 83 -1.66 -7.45 -4.76
CA ASN A 83 -2.22 -6.54 -5.74
C ASN A 83 -1.96 -5.09 -5.29
N GLN A 84 -2.25 -4.11 -6.14
CA GLN A 84 -1.93 -2.70 -5.86
C GLN A 84 -3.02 -1.98 -5.05
N ALA A 85 -3.89 -2.69 -4.33
CA ALA A 85 -4.91 -2.09 -3.49
C ALA A 85 -4.28 -1.50 -2.23
N VAL A 86 -3.96 -0.21 -2.30
CA VAL A 86 -3.50 0.59 -1.17
C VAL A 86 -4.70 1.23 -0.47
N SER A 87 -4.72 1.13 0.85
CA SER A 87 -5.68 1.82 1.71
C SER A 87 -5.00 2.40 2.95
N GLY A 88 -5.66 3.35 3.58
CA GLY A 88 -5.14 4.05 4.73
C GLY A 88 -6.14 4.16 5.87
N GLN A 89 -5.63 4.24 7.09
CA GLN A 89 -6.39 4.46 8.31
C GLN A 89 -5.63 5.46 9.17
N VAL A 90 -6.34 6.20 10.00
CA VAL A 90 -5.75 7.20 10.87
C VAL A 90 -6.19 6.96 12.31
N THR A 91 -5.25 7.11 13.25
CA THR A 91 -5.51 7.03 14.69
C THR A 91 -5.09 8.33 15.37
N THR A 92 -5.90 8.87 16.29
CA THR A 92 -5.52 10.03 17.11
C THR A 92 -4.58 9.64 18.25
N VAL A 93 -3.74 10.58 18.69
CA VAL A 93 -2.86 10.38 19.85
C VAL A 93 -3.66 10.29 21.15
N ASP A 94 -4.63 11.17 21.33
CA ASP A 94 -5.19 11.46 22.67
C ASP A 94 -6.42 10.61 23.01
N SER A 95 -7.16 10.15 22.01
CA SER A 95 -8.43 9.45 22.19
C SER A 95 -8.45 8.02 21.67
N SER A 96 -7.34 7.55 21.06
CA SER A 96 -7.26 6.26 20.36
C SER A 96 -8.42 6.05 19.38
N GLN A 97 -9.00 7.14 18.87
CA GLN A 97 -10.05 7.08 17.87
C GLN A 97 -9.41 6.65 16.56
N GLU A 98 -10.02 5.67 15.92
CA GLU A 98 -9.60 5.17 14.61
C GLU A 98 -10.64 5.53 13.56
N THR A 99 -10.19 6.00 12.41
CA THR A 99 -11.06 6.15 11.25
C THR A 99 -11.41 4.78 10.66
N ALA A 100 -12.38 4.76 9.76
CA ALA A 100 -12.51 3.67 8.81
C ALA A 100 -11.24 3.58 7.94
N VAL A 101 -10.96 2.37 7.43
CA VAL A 101 -9.97 2.14 6.39
C VAL A 101 -10.53 2.65 5.07
N VAL A 102 -9.79 3.53 4.39
CA VAL A 102 -10.21 4.17 3.13
C VAL A 102 -9.29 3.72 2.00
N PRO A 103 -9.82 3.22 0.87
CA PRO A 103 -9.03 2.97 -0.34
C PRO A 103 -8.44 4.26 -0.92
N ILE A 104 -7.13 4.27 -1.16
CA ILE A 104 -6.39 5.41 -1.70
C ILE A 104 -5.51 4.89 -2.82
N ALA A 105 -6.01 4.94 -4.05
CA ALA A 105 -5.25 4.52 -5.22
C ALA A 105 -4.02 5.45 -5.46
N PRO A 106 -2.98 4.97 -6.14
CA PRO A 106 -1.87 5.82 -6.56
C PRO A 106 -2.35 7.06 -7.35
N GLY A 107 -1.79 8.23 -7.04
CA GLY A 107 -2.21 9.53 -7.57
C GLY A 107 -3.40 10.19 -6.85
N TYR A 108 -3.95 9.53 -5.82
CA TYR A 108 -5.05 10.05 -5.01
C TYR A 108 -4.61 10.35 -3.59
N MET A 109 -5.37 11.20 -2.93
CA MET A 109 -5.16 11.60 -1.54
C MET A 109 -6.48 11.58 -0.78
N SER A 110 -6.43 11.23 0.50
CA SER A 110 -7.53 11.44 1.45
C SER A 110 -7.15 12.50 2.47
N THR A 111 -8.16 13.20 2.98
CA THR A 111 -8.00 14.32 3.90
C THR A 111 -8.56 13.94 5.26
N ILE A 112 -7.78 14.19 6.31
CA ILE A 112 -8.23 14.07 7.70
C ILE A 112 -8.92 15.38 8.06
N THR A 113 -10.16 15.26 8.52
CA THR A 113 -10.96 16.38 9.02
C THR A 113 -11.57 16.02 10.37
N ASP A 114 -11.73 17.00 11.24
CA ASP A 114 -12.59 16.90 12.43
C ASP A 114 -13.72 17.91 12.24
N ALA A 115 -14.81 17.45 11.60
CA ALA A 115 -15.97 18.29 11.38
C ALA A 115 -16.76 18.38 12.69
N ASP A 116 -16.96 19.61 13.17
CA ASP A 116 -17.84 19.93 14.30
C ASP A 116 -17.47 19.29 15.67
N ASN A 117 -16.19 18.90 15.87
CA ASN A 117 -15.73 18.16 17.06
C ASN A 117 -16.45 16.81 17.28
N LEU A 118 -16.97 16.21 16.22
CA LEU A 118 -17.67 14.92 16.29
C LEU A 118 -16.72 13.72 16.18
N GLY A 119 -15.43 13.98 15.94
CA GLY A 119 -14.38 12.97 15.82
C GLY A 119 -13.71 13.01 14.45
N ILE A 120 -12.53 12.39 14.38
CA ILE A 120 -11.76 12.40 13.14
C ILE A 120 -12.41 11.53 12.06
N VAL A 121 -12.41 12.06 10.85
CA VAL A 121 -12.87 11.36 9.65
C VAL A 121 -11.75 11.41 8.62
N LEU A 122 -11.47 10.27 8.00
CA LEU A 122 -10.67 10.19 6.80
C LEU A 122 -11.62 10.24 5.59
N SER A 123 -11.53 11.30 4.79
CA SER A 123 -12.41 11.49 3.65
C SER A 123 -12.22 10.39 2.60
N LYS A 124 -13.24 10.19 1.75
CA LYS A 124 -13.04 9.47 0.50
C LYS A 124 -11.91 10.13 -0.30
N SER A 125 -11.10 9.31 -0.96
CA SER A 125 -9.97 9.77 -1.73
C SER A 125 -10.41 10.59 -2.96
N SER A 126 -9.70 11.70 -3.21
CA SER A 126 -9.86 12.61 -4.34
C SER A 126 -8.55 12.67 -5.13
N LEU A 127 -8.61 13.09 -6.40
CA LEU A 127 -7.40 13.29 -7.20
C LEU A 127 -6.56 14.39 -6.53
N ALA A 128 -5.30 14.09 -6.22
CA ALA A 128 -4.47 14.98 -5.42
C ALA A 128 -4.19 16.35 -6.07
N TYR A 129 -4.34 16.45 -7.40
CA TYR A 129 -4.23 17.70 -8.14
C TYR A 129 -5.35 18.71 -7.85
N ALA A 130 -6.44 18.29 -7.20
CA ALA A 130 -7.61 19.14 -7.00
C ALA A 130 -7.52 20.05 -5.75
N GLU A 131 -6.59 19.83 -4.82
CA GLU A 131 -6.68 20.45 -3.48
C GLU A 131 -5.55 21.43 -3.11
N SER A 132 -4.38 21.45 -3.77
CA SER A 132 -3.31 22.42 -3.48
C SER A 132 -2.17 22.37 -4.50
N GLU A 133 -1.72 23.52 -5.03
CA GLU A 133 -0.56 23.58 -5.94
C GLU A 133 0.79 23.22 -5.29
N SER A 134 0.84 23.11 -3.94
CA SER A 134 2.10 23.01 -3.18
C SER A 134 2.36 21.64 -2.54
N LEU A 135 1.33 20.81 -2.34
CA LEU A 135 1.46 19.47 -1.77
C LEU A 135 0.97 18.45 -2.79
N LYS A 136 1.91 17.80 -3.47
CA LYS A 136 1.62 16.86 -4.56
C LYS A 136 2.09 15.48 -4.17
N VAL A 137 1.18 14.50 -4.17
CA VAL A 137 1.57 13.11 -4.37
C VAL A 137 1.91 12.90 -5.85
N THR A 138 2.91 12.07 -6.11
CA THR A 138 3.20 11.63 -7.48
C THR A 138 2.10 10.67 -7.96
N PRO A 139 2.01 10.40 -9.28
CA PRO A 139 1.09 9.37 -9.80
C PRO A 139 1.33 7.96 -9.24
N SER A 140 2.49 7.70 -8.65
CA SER A 140 2.85 6.43 -8.00
C SER A 140 2.56 6.39 -6.49
N GLN A 141 2.18 7.52 -5.90
CA GLN A 141 2.00 7.67 -4.46
C GLN A 141 0.53 7.79 -4.07
N SER A 142 0.17 7.17 -2.95
CA SER A 142 -1.06 7.40 -2.22
C SER A 142 -0.79 8.40 -1.09
N GLY A 143 -1.72 9.33 -0.83
CA GLY A 143 -1.52 10.40 0.15
C GLY A 143 -2.57 10.45 1.26
N ILE A 144 -2.16 10.86 2.45
CA ILE A 144 -3.05 11.30 3.53
C ILE A 144 -2.58 12.67 4.02
N ILE A 145 -3.43 13.69 3.94
CA ILE A 145 -3.15 15.03 4.45
C ILE A 145 -3.94 15.30 5.73
N ASN A 146 -3.28 15.90 6.72
CA ASN A 146 -3.91 16.25 7.99
C ASN A 146 -4.38 17.71 8.03
N ASN A 147 -5.65 17.95 7.70
CA ASN A 147 -6.24 19.30 7.69
C ASN A 147 -6.98 19.66 9.00
N THR A 148 -6.71 18.95 10.09
CA THR A 148 -7.24 19.31 11.41
C THR A 148 -6.52 20.56 11.93
N ALA A 149 -7.05 21.75 11.64
CA ALA A 149 -6.46 23.02 12.10
C ALA A 149 -7.14 23.56 13.36
N THR A 150 -8.41 23.22 13.59
CA THR A 150 -9.20 23.71 14.73
C THR A 150 -10.25 22.66 15.11
N PRO A 151 -10.03 21.85 16.15
CA PRO A 151 -8.79 21.77 16.95
C PRO A 151 -7.62 21.15 16.18
N PRO A 152 -6.36 21.51 16.48
CA PRO A 152 -5.21 20.87 15.89
C PRO A 152 -5.04 19.46 16.48
N LEU A 153 -5.07 18.43 15.64
CA LEU A 153 -4.90 17.04 16.07
C LEU A 153 -3.73 16.39 15.33
N ALA A 154 -2.71 15.97 16.09
CA ALA A 154 -1.68 15.10 15.55
C ALA A 154 -2.24 13.68 15.40
N THR A 155 -1.83 12.97 14.34
CA THR A 155 -2.40 11.65 14.03
C THR A 155 -1.34 10.65 13.60
N LYS A 156 -1.59 9.36 13.80
CA LYS A 156 -0.75 8.28 13.29
C LYS A 156 -1.39 7.72 12.03
N VAL A 157 -0.59 7.52 10.99
CA VAL A 157 -1.09 7.01 9.70
C VAL A 157 -0.71 5.55 9.56
N ARG A 158 -1.69 4.69 9.28
CA ARG A 158 -1.50 3.28 8.96
C ARG A 158 -1.80 3.04 7.49
N TRP A 159 -0.93 2.30 6.84
CA TRP A 159 -1.03 1.91 5.45
C TRP A 159 -1.25 0.41 5.33
N PHE A 160 -2.17 0.05 4.44
CA PHE A 160 -2.59 -1.31 4.19
C PHE A 160 -2.40 -1.61 2.71
N VAL A 161 -2.00 -2.85 2.43
CA VAL A 161 -1.93 -3.42 1.10
C VAL A 161 -2.77 -4.69 1.14
N ASN A 162 -3.74 -4.84 0.24
CA ASN A 162 -4.68 -5.97 0.24
C ASN A 162 -5.34 -6.16 1.62
N ASP A 163 -5.84 -5.07 2.21
CA ASP A 163 -6.49 -5.02 3.52
C ASP A 163 -5.62 -5.50 4.70
N SER A 164 -4.32 -5.70 4.47
CA SER A 164 -3.36 -6.15 5.49
C SER A 164 -2.43 -5.01 5.88
N LEU A 165 -2.32 -4.76 7.20
CA LEU A 165 -1.45 -3.72 7.73
C LEU A 165 -0.01 -3.96 7.27
N THR A 166 0.56 -2.94 6.64
CA THR A 166 1.89 -3.02 6.02
C THR A 166 2.88 -2.10 6.72
N ALA A 167 2.48 -0.85 6.93
CA ALA A 167 3.32 0.16 7.54
C ALA A 167 2.51 1.11 8.40
N GLU A 168 3.14 1.66 9.42
CA GLU A 168 2.59 2.71 10.26
C GLU A 168 3.62 3.84 10.38
N SER A 169 3.17 5.10 10.37
CA SER A 169 4.07 6.23 10.53
C SER A 169 4.80 6.14 11.88
N ARG A 170 6.12 6.26 11.86
CA ARG A 170 6.97 6.24 13.05
C ARG A 170 6.67 7.42 13.96
N THR A 171 6.51 8.60 13.37
CA THR A 171 6.10 9.82 14.05
C THR A 171 4.65 10.16 13.74
N PHE A 172 4.05 10.99 14.58
CA PHE A 172 2.73 11.53 14.30
C PHE A 172 2.80 12.54 13.14
N LEU A 173 1.82 12.47 12.25
CA LEU A 173 1.55 13.45 11.21
C LEU A 173 0.96 14.72 11.86
N PRO A 174 1.68 15.85 11.82
CA PRO A 174 1.21 17.09 12.44
C PRO A 174 -0.10 17.61 11.84
N ALA A 175 -0.85 18.35 12.64
CA ALA A 175 -1.98 19.15 12.16
C ALA A 175 -1.56 20.26 11.19
N GLY A 176 -2.52 20.83 10.46
CA GLY A 176 -2.30 22.05 9.67
C GLY A 176 -1.72 21.84 8.26
N GLY A 177 -2.06 20.73 7.61
CA GLY A 177 -1.73 20.44 6.21
C GLY A 177 -0.51 19.56 6.00
N ALA A 178 -0.03 18.84 7.01
CA ALA A 178 1.07 17.89 6.82
C ALA A 178 0.62 16.70 5.97
N LEU A 179 1.50 16.23 5.08
CA LEU A 179 1.23 15.14 4.14
C LEU A 179 2.05 13.89 4.50
N SER A 180 1.38 12.75 4.60
CA SER A 180 1.99 11.41 4.62
C SER A 180 1.78 10.74 3.27
N THR A 181 2.84 10.18 2.69
CA THR A 181 2.80 9.54 1.36
C THR A 181 3.28 8.09 1.45
N PHE A 182 2.65 7.22 0.68
CA PHE A 182 3.05 5.81 0.54
C PHE A 182 3.15 5.44 -0.95
N GLU A 183 4.30 4.92 -1.36
CA GLU A 183 4.52 4.33 -2.68
C GLU A 183 4.88 2.86 -2.47
N LEU A 184 4.03 1.95 -2.95
CA LEU A 184 4.27 0.52 -2.85
C LEU A 184 5.54 0.14 -3.62
N ASP A 185 6.53 -0.43 -2.94
CA ASP A 185 7.68 -1.06 -3.58
C ASP A 185 7.35 -2.52 -3.94
N THR A 186 7.94 -3.03 -5.02
CA THR A 186 7.78 -4.42 -5.46
C THR A 186 8.85 -5.35 -4.87
N LYS A 187 9.61 -4.85 -3.89
CA LYS A 187 10.59 -5.61 -3.12
C LYS A 187 9.92 -6.20 -1.89
N LEU A 188 9.88 -7.53 -1.83
CA LEU A 188 9.35 -8.29 -0.70
C LEU A 188 10.50 -8.78 0.18
N TYR A 189 10.31 -8.72 1.49
CA TYR A 189 11.29 -9.20 2.47
C TYR A 189 10.73 -10.41 3.20
N TRP A 190 11.54 -11.45 3.29
CA TRP A 190 11.13 -12.76 3.78
C TRP A 190 11.99 -13.18 4.96
N THR A 191 11.35 -13.74 5.98
CA THR A 191 12.03 -14.39 7.10
C THR A 191 11.15 -15.44 7.74
N VAL A 192 11.77 -16.23 8.61
CA VAL A 192 11.06 -17.14 9.50
C VAL A 192 11.19 -16.58 10.92
N GLY A 193 10.07 -16.41 11.61
CA GLY A 193 10.02 -15.87 12.97
C GLY A 193 9.00 -16.59 13.84
N SER A 194 9.16 -16.46 15.16
CA SER A 194 8.20 -16.95 16.15
C SER A 194 7.22 -15.87 16.58
N THR A 195 5.94 -16.20 16.71
CA THR A 195 4.85 -15.32 17.19
C THR A 195 4.89 -15.07 18.70
N VAL A 196 6.02 -14.64 19.26
CA VAL A 196 6.11 -14.38 20.70
C VAL A 196 5.48 -13.01 21.02
N LYS A 197 4.14 -13.04 21.16
CA LYS A 197 3.21 -12.06 21.76
C LYS A 197 3.02 -10.69 21.08
N ALA A 198 1.74 -10.41 20.77
CA ALA A 198 1.11 -9.16 20.28
C ALA A 198 1.07 -8.95 18.75
N PRO A 199 0.05 -8.27 18.18
CA PRO A 199 -0.09 -8.00 16.74
C PRO A 199 0.89 -6.92 16.24
N ALA A 200 2.09 -6.90 16.79
CA ALA A 200 3.06 -5.83 16.59
C ALA A 200 4.46 -6.45 16.45
N TYR A 201 4.79 -6.95 15.26
CA TYR A 201 6.19 -7.03 14.87
C TYR A 201 6.68 -5.60 14.63
N THR A 202 6.90 -4.81 15.70
CA THR A 202 7.41 -3.45 15.62
C THR A 202 8.94 -3.55 15.40
N TYR A 203 9.37 -3.77 14.15
CA TYR A 203 10.77 -4.11 13.85
C TYR A 203 11.59 -2.87 13.45
N GLN A 204 12.71 -2.60 14.15
CA GLN A 204 13.63 -1.48 13.87
C GLN A 204 14.98 -1.91 13.27
N GLN A 205 15.28 -3.21 13.15
CA GLN A 205 16.55 -3.70 12.61
C GLN A 205 16.34 -4.99 11.82
N ILE A 206 16.44 -4.89 10.50
CA ILE A 206 16.39 -6.00 9.54
C ILE A 206 17.75 -6.72 9.58
N ASP A 207 17.86 -7.83 10.30
CA ASP A 207 18.99 -8.78 10.22
C ASP A 207 18.66 -9.85 9.15
N PRO A 208 19.63 -10.39 8.41
CA PRO A 208 19.61 -10.41 6.94
C PRO A 208 18.32 -11.02 6.38
N LEU A 209 17.34 -10.16 6.13
CA LEU A 209 16.11 -10.55 5.43
C LEU A 209 16.50 -10.92 4.01
N LEU A 210 15.97 -12.04 3.53
CA LEU A 210 16.08 -12.36 2.13
C LEU A 210 15.11 -11.47 1.36
N THR A 211 15.64 -10.72 0.41
CA THR A 211 14.86 -9.86 -0.47
C THR A 211 14.49 -10.59 -1.75
N TYR A 212 13.27 -10.38 -2.22
CA TYR A 212 12.82 -10.77 -3.55
C TYR A 212 12.26 -9.56 -4.29
N ASP A 213 12.95 -9.16 -5.36
CA ASP A 213 12.50 -8.11 -6.26
C ASP A 213 11.54 -8.71 -7.28
N LEU A 214 10.24 -8.47 -7.11
CA LEU A 214 9.21 -9.00 -7.99
C LEU A 214 9.33 -8.38 -9.39
N PRO A 215 9.58 -9.20 -10.45
CA PRO A 215 9.64 -8.68 -11.80
C PRO A 215 8.27 -8.14 -12.25
N PRO A 216 8.24 -7.09 -13.08
CA PRO A 216 6.99 -6.52 -13.58
C PRO A 216 6.21 -7.57 -14.40
N ASN A 217 4.88 -7.47 -14.35
CA ASN A 217 3.95 -8.36 -15.06
C ASN A 217 4.08 -9.85 -14.72
N THR A 218 4.56 -10.20 -13.52
CA THR A 218 4.64 -11.60 -13.06
C THR A 218 3.28 -12.05 -12.51
N PRO A 219 2.56 -12.98 -13.15
CA PRO A 219 1.25 -13.45 -12.68
C PRO A 219 1.35 -14.35 -11.44
N SER A 220 2.42 -15.13 -11.32
CA SER A 220 2.65 -15.96 -10.14
C SER A 220 4.11 -16.24 -9.84
N VAL A 221 4.39 -16.54 -8.57
CA VAL A 221 5.71 -16.90 -8.05
C VAL A 221 5.56 -18.14 -7.17
N ASP A 222 6.27 -19.20 -7.51
CA ASP A 222 6.40 -20.35 -6.63
C ASP A 222 7.57 -20.11 -5.67
N VAL A 223 7.30 -20.24 -4.37
CA VAL A 223 8.26 -20.01 -3.30
C VAL A 223 8.52 -21.34 -2.61
N LEU A 224 9.77 -21.79 -2.61
CA LEU A 224 10.18 -23.01 -1.95
C LEU A 224 10.92 -22.66 -0.65
N VAL A 225 10.43 -23.15 0.49
CA VAL A 225 11.08 -22.96 1.78
C VAL A 225 11.76 -24.26 2.19
N THR A 226 13.08 -24.22 2.39
CA THR A 226 13.87 -25.38 2.84
C THR A 226 14.65 -25.03 4.10
N PHE A 227 15.09 -26.06 4.83
CA PHE A 227 15.97 -25.90 5.98
C PHE A 227 17.32 -26.53 5.65
N ASP A 228 18.40 -25.77 5.84
CA ASP A 228 19.75 -26.28 5.71
C ASP A 228 20.23 -26.73 7.09
N ASP A 229 20.32 -28.04 7.30
CA ASP A 229 20.79 -28.61 8.56
C ASP A 229 22.26 -28.29 8.86
N ALA A 230 23.09 -28.02 7.85
CA ALA A 230 24.50 -27.71 8.07
C ALA A 230 24.69 -26.30 8.63
N SER A 231 23.95 -25.32 8.10
CA SER A 231 23.99 -23.94 8.58
C SER A 231 22.93 -23.60 9.62
N GLN A 232 21.99 -24.51 9.89
CA GLN A 232 20.83 -24.30 10.78
C GLN A 232 19.99 -23.07 10.40
N THR A 233 19.80 -22.85 9.10
CA THR A 233 19.07 -21.69 8.57
C THR A 233 18.00 -22.07 7.58
N PHE A 234 16.90 -21.32 7.56
CA PHE A 234 15.91 -21.39 6.49
C PHE A 234 16.45 -20.75 5.21
N LYS A 235 16.10 -21.34 4.07
CA LYS A 235 16.39 -20.82 2.73
C LYS A 235 15.09 -20.68 1.95
N PHE A 236 15.03 -19.67 1.10
CA PHE A 236 13.93 -19.50 0.17
C PHE A 236 14.45 -19.51 -1.26
N GLY A 237 13.75 -20.25 -2.13
CA GLY A 237 13.91 -20.19 -3.58
C GLY A 237 12.67 -19.57 -4.20
N PHE A 238 12.86 -18.68 -5.18
CA PHE A 238 11.76 -18.01 -5.89
C PHE A 238 11.82 -18.35 -7.37
N THR A 239 10.70 -18.83 -7.90
CA THR A 239 10.55 -19.17 -9.31
C THR A 239 9.37 -18.39 -9.88
N PRO A 240 9.61 -17.24 -10.57
CA PRO A 240 8.56 -16.53 -11.28
C PRO A 240 8.03 -17.41 -12.43
N SER A 241 6.72 -17.49 -12.57
CA SER A 241 6.06 -18.14 -13.71
C SER A 241 5.43 -17.08 -14.61
N SER A 242 5.62 -17.21 -15.91
CA SER A 242 4.96 -16.39 -16.94
C SER A 242 3.62 -16.97 -17.40
N ALA A 243 3.21 -18.14 -16.89
CA ALA A 243 1.95 -18.78 -17.27
C ALA A 243 0.85 -18.43 -16.26
N PRO A 244 -0.35 -17.98 -16.70
CA PRO A 244 -1.52 -17.82 -15.85
C PRO A 244 -2.06 -19.17 -15.34
#